data_AF-A0A3C2E1T4-F1
#
_entry.id   AF-A0A3C2E1T4-F1
#
_cell.length_a   1.000
_cell.length_b   1.000
_cell.length_c   1.000
_cell.angle_alpha   90.00
_cell.angle_beta   90.00
_cell.angle_gamma   90.00
#
_symmetry.space_group_name_H-M   'P 1'
#
loop_
_entity.id
_entity.type
_entity.pdbx_description
1 polymer ?
#
loop_
_entity_poly.entity_id
_entity_poly.type
_entity_poly.pdbx_seq_one_letter_code
_entity_poly.pdbx_strand_id
1 'polypeptide(L)'
;LPAPAYTVVIGNPSVADAVIHDRNTLILTGRLHGRTNVIALDARGRVIYAQEVIVGGTMDGGVTLYRGANRTTYACGASCEATPTIGDDPERFSTLSDQGNARIQAAAQALAAADGGSAPLAGGRE
;
A
#
# COMPACT_ATOMS: atom_id res chain seq x y z
N LEU A 1 19.33 13.10 -0.80
CA LEU A 1 19.27 14.28 0.12
C LEU A 1 20.48 15.18 -0.10
N PRO A 2 20.37 16.51 0.03
CA PRO A 2 21.50 17.43 -0.17
C PRO A 2 22.58 17.38 0.93
N ALA A 3 22.28 16.77 2.08
CA ALA A 3 23.22 16.52 3.18
C ALA A 3 22.80 15.27 3.99
N PRO A 4 23.65 14.76 4.93
CA PRO A 4 23.31 13.62 5.77
C PRO A 4 22.11 13.87 6.69
N ALA A 5 21.06 13.05 6.58
CA ALA A 5 19.91 13.08 7.48
C ALA A 5 20.13 12.19 8.70
N TYR A 6 19.76 12.72 9.87
CA TYR A 6 19.76 12.02 11.15
C TYR A 6 18.35 11.78 11.67
N THR A 7 17.45 12.74 11.43
CA THR A 7 16.06 12.67 11.84
C THR A 7 15.16 13.00 10.67
N VAL A 8 14.05 12.28 10.54
CA VAL A 8 12.96 12.62 9.63
C VAL A 8 11.70 12.87 10.43
N VAL A 9 10.96 13.90 10.05
CA VAL A 9 9.66 14.25 10.61
C VAL A 9 8.65 14.29 9.48
N ILE A 10 7.54 13.60 9.68
CA ILE A 10 6.38 13.64 8.79
C ILE A 10 5.28 14.44 9.47
N GLY A 11 4.70 15.42 8.76
CA GLY A 11 3.63 16.23 9.33
C GLY A 11 2.37 15.43 9.64
N ASN A 12 1.97 14.51 8.76
CA ASN A 12 0.83 13.61 8.95
C ASN A 12 1.19 12.16 8.58
N PRO A 13 1.45 11.28 9.57
CA PRO A 13 1.85 9.89 9.34
C PRO A 13 0.73 9.00 8.77
N SER A 14 -0.52 9.47 8.78
CA SER A 14 -1.63 8.79 8.10
C SER A 14 -1.55 8.92 6.59
N VAL A 15 -0.92 9.99 6.06
CA VAL A 15 -0.80 10.25 4.62
C VAL A 15 0.45 9.58 4.03
N ALA A 16 1.59 9.69 4.69
CA ALA A 16 2.84 9.07 4.27
C ALA A 16 3.69 8.67 5.48
N ASP A 17 4.66 7.79 5.27
CA ASP A 17 5.65 7.41 6.27
C ASP A 17 7.05 7.43 5.66
N ALA A 18 8.08 7.69 6.46
CA ALA A 18 9.45 7.68 5.97
C ALA A 18 10.43 7.05 6.96
N VAL A 19 11.39 6.32 6.40
CA VAL A 19 12.46 5.70 7.15
C VAL A 19 13.80 6.10 6.56
N ILE A 20 14.77 6.35 7.44
CA ILE A 20 16.16 6.61 7.05
C ILE A 20 16.82 5.25 6.84
N HIS A 21 17.22 4.95 5.61
CA HIS A 21 17.94 3.71 5.30
C HIS A 21 19.44 3.87 5.57
N ASP A 22 20.00 5.00 5.16
CA ASP A 22 21.36 5.41 5.42
C ASP A 22 21.44 6.95 5.50
N ARG A 23 22.64 7.49 5.77
CA ARG A 23 22.84 8.93 5.95
C ARG A 23 22.36 9.77 4.76
N ASN A 24 22.33 9.25 3.53
CA ASN A 24 21.98 9.99 2.32
C ASN A 24 20.68 9.51 1.64
N THR A 25 20.09 8.42 2.14
CA THR A 25 18.92 7.76 1.57
C THR A 25 17.74 7.74 2.54
N LEU A 26 16.65 8.37 2.11
CA LEU A 26 15.34 8.32 2.76
C LEU A 26 14.40 7.48 1.91
N ILE A 27 13.74 6.50 2.50
CA ILE A 27 12.65 5.76 1.87
C ILE A 27 11.34 6.40 2.32
N LEU A 28 10.58 6.95 1.38
CA LEU A 28 9.27 7.56 1.62
C LEU A 28 8.19 6.65 1.02
N THR A 29 7.20 6.30 1.83
CA THR A 29 6.07 5.45 1.44
C THR A 29 4.77 6.22 1.59
N GLY A 30 4.03 6.40 0.50
CA GLY A 30 2.66 6.92 0.56
C GLY A 30 1.70 5.90 1.19
N ARG A 31 0.73 6.36 1.99
CA ARG A 31 -0.30 5.52 2.61
C ARG A 31 -1.68 5.90 2.13
N LEU A 32 -2.17 7.07 2.56
CA LEU A 32 -3.49 7.57 2.21
C LEU A 32 -3.40 8.77 1.28
N HIS A 33 -4.43 8.98 0.48
CA HIS A 33 -4.55 10.18 -0.33
C HIS A 33 -4.57 11.43 0.54
N GLY A 34 -3.77 12.41 0.17
CA GLY A 34 -3.68 13.65 0.92
C GLY A 34 -2.41 14.43 0.63
N ARG A 35 -2.26 15.51 1.40
CA ARG A 35 -1.07 16.36 1.38
C ARG A 35 -0.41 16.26 2.75
N THR A 36 0.90 16.09 2.77
CA THR A 36 1.71 16.13 3.98
C THR A 36 3.05 16.77 3.66
N ASN A 37 3.91 16.92 4.65
CA ASN A 37 5.25 17.46 4.49
C ASN A 37 6.27 16.53 5.12
N VAL A 38 7.43 16.44 4.48
CA VAL A 38 8.59 15.69 4.97
C VAL A 38 9.67 16.70 5.31
N ILE A 39 10.21 16.60 6.52
CA ILE A 39 11.31 17.43 7.00
C ILE A 39 12.45 16.52 7.45
N ALA A 40 13.62 16.67 6.85
CA ALA A 40 14.84 15.99 7.29
C ALA A 40 15.78 16.97 8.01
N LEU A 41 16.36 16.51 9.12
CA LEU A 41 17.26 17.25 9.98
C LEU A 41 18.64 16.60 10.02
N ASP A 42 19.68 17.41 10.17
CA ASP A 42 21.05 16.93 10.47
C ASP A 42 21.24 16.61 11.96
N ALA A 43 22.42 16.12 12.35
CA ALA A 43 22.76 15.79 13.74
C ALA A 43 22.68 16.97 14.72
N ARG A 44 22.66 18.21 14.22
CA ARG A 44 22.56 19.44 15.01
C ARG A 44 21.13 19.98 15.04
N GLY A 45 20.16 19.25 14.49
CA GLY A 45 18.76 19.64 14.41
C GLY A 45 18.46 20.70 13.34
N ARG A 46 19.40 20.97 12.41
CA ARG A 46 19.17 21.94 11.34
C ARG A 46 18.41 21.28 10.19
N VAL A 47 17.45 22.00 9.62
CA VAL A 47 16.70 21.53 8.46
C VAL A 47 17.63 21.48 7.24
N ILE A 48 17.74 20.29 6.65
CA ILE A 48 18.52 20.06 5.43
C ILE A 48 17.63 19.77 4.22
N TYR A 49 16.37 19.39 4.47
CA TYR A 49 15.38 19.15 3.43
C TYR A 49 13.98 19.38 4.01
N ALA A 50 13.14 20.12 3.31
CA ALA A 50 11.74 20.30 3.64
C ALA A 50 10.95 20.38 2.34
N GLN A 51 9.96 19.51 2.16
CA GLN A 51 9.17 19.47 0.94
C GLN A 51 7.75 19.03 1.22
N GLU A 52 6.80 19.59 0.47
CA GLU A 52 5.43 19.11 0.43
C GLU A 52 5.33 17.83 -0.40
N VAL A 53 4.62 16.84 0.13
CA VAL A 53 4.34 15.55 -0.49
C VAL A 53 2.84 15.43 -0.72
N ILE A 54 2.48 15.16 -1.97
CA ILE A 54 1.10 14.91 -2.38
C ILE A 54 1.00 13.43 -2.74
N VAL A 55 0.19 12.69 -1.99
CA VAL A 55 -0.07 11.27 -2.23
C VAL A 55 -1.34 11.15 -3.06
N GLY A 56 -1.18 10.79 -4.32
CA GLY A 56 -2.28 10.56 -5.27
C GLY A 56 -2.64 9.08 -5.44
N GLY A 57 -3.60 8.81 -6.32
CA GLY A 57 -3.88 7.46 -6.82
C GLY A 57 -2.65 6.89 -7.52
N THR A 58 -2.01 5.90 -6.89
CA THR A 58 -0.82 5.23 -7.42
C THR A 58 -1.26 4.07 -8.29
N MET A 59 -1.64 4.37 -9.51
CA MET A 59 -1.76 3.36 -10.56
C MET A 59 -1.23 3.98 -11.84
N ASP A 60 -0.01 3.62 -12.24
CA ASP A 60 0.41 3.79 -13.63
C ASP A 60 -0.55 2.98 -14.50
N GLY A 61 -1.21 3.62 -15.47
CA GLY A 61 -2.33 3.04 -16.19
C GLY A 61 -3.64 2.96 -15.40
N GLY A 62 -3.74 3.63 -14.26
CA GLY A 62 -4.99 3.78 -13.51
C GLY A 62 -5.93 4.80 -14.12
N VAL A 63 -7.22 4.50 -14.13
CA VAL A 63 -8.28 5.41 -14.55
C VAL A 63 -9.26 5.61 -13.42
N THR A 64 -9.58 6.87 -13.11
CA THR A 64 -10.64 7.20 -12.15
C THR A 64 -11.82 7.83 -12.88
N LEU A 65 -12.98 7.19 -12.80
CA LEU A 65 -14.24 7.67 -13.35
C LEU A 65 -15.03 8.40 -12.26
N TYR A 66 -15.43 9.63 -12.55
CA TYR A 66 -16.33 10.42 -11.72
C TYR A 66 -17.72 10.50 -12.35
N ARG A 67 -18.76 10.08 -11.63
CA ARG A 67 -20.17 10.24 -11.97
C ARG A 67 -20.87 11.00 -10.84
N GLY A 68 -20.89 12.32 -10.95
CA GLY A 68 -21.32 13.18 -9.85
C GLY A 68 -20.38 13.03 -8.66
N ALA A 69 -20.91 12.74 -7.47
CA ALA A 69 -20.13 12.46 -6.27
C ALA A 69 -19.52 11.04 -6.26
N ASN A 70 -19.98 10.15 -7.14
CA ASN A 70 -19.56 8.75 -7.13
C ASN A 70 -18.26 8.60 -7.91
N ARG A 71 -17.22 8.15 -7.20
CA ARG A 71 -15.90 7.89 -7.76
C ARG A 71 -15.68 6.39 -7.91
N THR A 72 -15.07 5.97 -9.01
CA THR A 72 -14.67 4.58 -9.22
C THR A 72 -13.29 4.50 -9.85
N THR A 73 -12.43 3.68 -9.29
CA THR A 73 -11.07 3.49 -9.76
C THR A 73 -10.90 2.16 -10.50
N TYR A 74 -10.12 2.19 -11.57
CA TYR A 74 -9.78 1.06 -12.42
C TYR A 74 -8.27 0.98 -12.60
N ALA A 75 -7.74 -0.24 -12.64
CA ALA A 75 -6.40 -0.52 -13.12
C ALA A 75 -6.48 -1.00 -14.57
N CYS A 76 -5.84 -0.31 -15.50
CA CYS A 76 -5.93 -0.63 -16.93
C CYS A 76 -4.63 -1.20 -17.50
N GLY A 77 -4.76 -2.34 -18.18
CA GLY A 77 -3.78 -2.90 -19.11
C GLY A 77 -4.41 -2.98 -20.51
N ALA A 78 -4.55 -4.18 -21.07
CA ALA A 78 -5.33 -4.41 -22.29
C ALA A 78 -6.84 -4.24 -22.07
N SER A 79 -7.32 -4.52 -20.86
CA SER A 79 -8.65 -4.21 -20.34
C SER A 79 -8.52 -3.44 -19.03
N CYS A 80 -9.60 -2.75 -18.62
CA CYS A 80 -9.67 -2.05 -17.35
C CYS A 80 -10.45 -2.89 -16.33
N GLU A 81 -9.81 -3.21 -15.22
CA GLU A 81 -10.42 -3.96 -14.11
C GLU A 81 -10.70 -3.03 -12.93
N ALA A 82 -11.89 -3.15 -12.34
CA ALA A 82 -12.27 -2.32 -11.21
C ALA A 82 -11.44 -2.66 -9.98
N THR A 83 -10.90 -1.64 -9.30
CA THR A 83 -10.02 -1.84 -8.13
C THR A 83 -10.54 -1.02 -6.95
N PRO A 84 -10.86 -1.66 -5.80
CA PRO A 84 -11.33 -0.93 -4.62
C PRO A 84 -10.24 0.00 -4.10
N THR A 85 -10.48 1.31 -4.20
CA THR A 85 -9.53 2.35 -3.79
C THR A 85 -10.15 3.29 -2.76
N ILE A 86 -9.38 3.69 -1.75
CA ILE A 86 -9.85 4.54 -0.66
C ILE A 86 -10.39 5.87 -1.19
N GLY A 87 -11.65 6.16 -0.90
CA GLY A 87 -12.36 7.36 -1.38
C GLY A 87 -13.20 7.13 -2.64
N ASP A 88 -13.26 5.91 -3.15
CA ASP A 88 -14.28 5.50 -4.11
C ASP A 88 -15.67 5.46 -3.46
N ASP A 89 -16.71 5.32 -4.29
CA ASP A 89 -18.07 5.08 -3.84
C ASP A 89 -18.14 3.97 -2.77
N PRO A 90 -18.74 4.22 -1.59
CA PRO A 90 -18.69 3.29 -0.46
C PRO A 90 -19.26 1.91 -0.76
N GLU A 91 -20.37 1.85 -1.50
CA GLU A 91 -21.06 0.60 -1.84
C GLU A 91 -20.22 -0.24 -2.80
N ARG A 92 -19.63 0.41 -3.80
CA ARG A 92 -18.73 -0.28 -4.74
C ARG A 92 -17.44 -0.75 -4.06
N PHE A 93 -16.87 0.09 -3.20
CA PHE A 93 -15.65 -0.24 -2.45
C PHE A 93 -15.86 -1.46 -1.54
N SER A 94 -16.95 -1.50 -0.77
CA SER A 94 -17.23 -2.63 0.12
C SER A 94 -17.46 -3.91 -0.67
N THR A 95 -18.27 -3.86 -1.73
CA THR A 95 -18.58 -5.02 -2.57
C THR A 95 -17.32 -5.65 -3.17
N LEU A 96 -16.44 -4.84 -3.77
CA LEU A 96 -15.20 -5.35 -4.36
C LEU A 96 -14.20 -5.86 -3.30
N SER A 97 -14.15 -5.20 -2.13
CA SER A 97 -13.29 -5.63 -1.02
C SER A 97 -13.77 -6.98 -0.45
N ASP A 98 -15.06 -7.17 -0.29
CA ASP A 98 -15.66 -8.41 0.19
C ASP A 98 -15.44 -9.57 -0.79
N GLN A 99 -15.60 -9.31 -2.10
CA GLN A 99 -15.27 -10.27 -3.15
C GLN A 99 -13.79 -10.69 -3.10
N GLY A 100 -12.88 -9.72 -2.92
CA GLY A 100 -11.45 -9.98 -2.76
C GLY A 100 -11.14 -10.83 -1.51
N ASN A 101 -11.71 -10.45 -0.37
CA ASN A 101 -11.55 -11.18 0.90
C ASN A 101 -12.09 -12.62 0.81
N ALA A 102 -13.26 -12.81 0.21
CA ALA A 102 -13.84 -14.13 0.00
C ALA A 102 -12.95 -15.00 -0.88
N ARG A 103 -12.35 -14.44 -1.94
CA ARG A 103 -11.41 -15.17 -2.80
C ARG A 103 -10.14 -15.57 -2.07
N ILE A 104 -9.58 -14.68 -1.24
CA ILE A 104 -8.39 -14.97 -0.43
C ILE A 104 -8.70 -16.08 0.59
N GLN A 105 -9.85 -16.02 1.26
CA GLN A 105 -10.27 -17.04 2.22
C GLN A 105 -10.48 -18.41 1.55
N ALA A 106 -11.13 -18.45 0.38
CA ALA A 106 -11.31 -19.69 -0.37
C ALA A 106 -9.96 -20.29 -0.81
N ALA A 107 -9.02 -19.46 -1.25
CA ALA A 107 -7.67 -19.91 -1.61
C ALA A 107 -6.89 -20.45 -0.39
N ALA A 108 -6.99 -19.77 0.75
CA ALA A 108 -6.34 -20.21 1.99
C ALA A 108 -6.89 -21.56 2.50
N GLN A 109 -8.22 -21.76 2.44
CA GLN A 109 -8.85 -23.03 2.79
C GLN A 109 -8.42 -24.17 1.86
N ALA A 110 -8.30 -23.89 0.56
CA ALA A 110 -7.81 -24.88 -0.42
C ALA A 110 -6.36 -25.30 -0.14
N LEU A 111 -5.49 -24.36 0.24
CA LEU A 111 -4.11 -24.66 0.63
C LEU A 111 -4.05 -25.49 1.92
N ALA A 112 -4.82 -25.13 2.94
CA ALA A 112 -4.88 -25.87 4.20
C ALA A 112 -5.40 -27.31 4.03
N ALA A 113 -6.36 -27.52 3.13
CA ALA A 113 -6.84 -28.86 2.78
C ALA A 113 -5.79 -29.71 2.04
N ALA A 114 -4.87 -29.08 1.30
CA ALA A 114 -3.79 -29.78 0.61
C ALA A 114 -2.67 -30.24 1.56
N ASP A 115 -2.32 -29.45 2.58
CA ASP A 115 -1.30 -29.80 3.57
C ASP A 115 -1.78 -30.90 4.55
N GLY A 116 -3.08 -30.97 4.82
CA GLY A 116 -3.69 -32.02 5.66
C GLY A 116 -3.71 -33.44 5.06
N GLY A 117 -3.26 -33.60 3.81
CA GLY A 117 -3.24 -34.89 3.08
C GLY A 117 -1.95 -35.71 3.21
N SER A 118 -0.93 -35.23 3.92
CA SER A 118 0.33 -35.97 4.09
C SER A 118 0.27 -36.90 5.31
N ALA A 119 -0.35 -38.08 5.13
CA ALA A 119 -0.24 -39.17 6.10
C ALA A 119 1.24 -39.62 6.21
N PRO A 120 1.77 -39.88 7.43
CA PRO A 120 3.15 -40.35 7.56
C PRO A 120 3.23 -41.77 7.02
N LEU A 121 4.19 -42.02 6.11
CA LEU A 121 4.59 -43.35 5.70
C LEU A 121 5.11 -44.10 6.93
N ALA A 122 4.23 -44.85 7.59
CA ALA A 122 4.61 -45.76 8.66
C ALA A 122 5.55 -46.82 8.08
N GLY A 123 6.80 -46.79 8.55
CA GLY A 123 7.84 -47.73 8.15
C GLY A 123 7.47 -49.16 8.52
N GLY A 124 7.31 -50.01 7.51
CA GLY A 124 7.29 -51.46 7.66
C GLY A 124 8.71 -52.00 7.60
N ARG A 125 9.33 -52.20 8.76
CA ARG A 125 10.31 -53.28 8.96
C ARG A 125 9.51 -54.50 9.37
N GLU A 126 9.61 -55.57 8.59
CA GLU A 126 9.92 -56.97 8.97
C GLU A 126 9.71 -57.91 7.79
#